data_AF-A0A661KCP6-F1
#
_entry.id   AF-A0A661KCP6-F1
#
_cell.length_a   1.000
_cell.length_b   1.000
_cell.length_c   1.000
_cell.angle_alpha   90.00
_cell.angle_beta   90.00
_cell.angle_gamma   90.00
#
_symmetry.space_group_name_H-M   'P 1'
#
loop_
_entity.id
_entity.type
_entity.pdbx_description
1 polymer ?
#
loop_
_entity_poly.entity_id
_entity_poly.type
_entity_poly.pdbx_seq_one_letter_code
_entity_poly.pdbx_strand_id
1 'polypeptide(L)' 'EYLAEEILMQYEDQAFSYTDAVSFAVMKQYGITQAFSFDQYFVTAGFSLVPGTPHQ' A
#
# COMPACT_ATOMS: atom_id res chain seq x y z
N GLU A 1 11.26 9.04 -7.53
CA GLU A 1 10.24 8.51 -8.47
C GLU A 1 10.39 7.01 -8.75
N TYR A 2 11.54 6.35 -8.57
CA TYR A 2 11.69 4.91 -8.85
C TYR A 2 11.07 3.91 -7.85
N LEU A 3 10.77 4.34 -6.61
CA LEU A 3 10.34 3.41 -5.56
C LEU A 3 8.96 2.77 -5.86
N ALA A 4 8.07 3.47 -6.57
CA ALA A 4 6.78 2.90 -6.96
C ALA A 4 6.94 1.76 -7.98
N GLU A 5 7.83 1.92 -8.95
CA GLU A 5 8.14 0.88 -9.93
C GLU A 5 8.81 -0.33 -9.27
N GLU A 6 9.74 -0.09 -8.34
CA GLU A 6 10.35 -1.16 -7.52
C GLU A 6 9.32 -1.93 -6.70
N ILE A 7 8.33 -1.23 -6.14
CA ILE A 7 7.23 -1.85 -5.42
C ILE A 7 6.38 -2.73 -6.34
N LEU A 8 6.06 -2.27 -7.55
CA LEU A 8 5.32 -3.10 -8.51
C LEU A 8 6.12 -4.35 -8.93
N MET A 9 7.44 -4.23 -9.09
CA MET A 9 8.30 -5.38 -9.37
C MET A 9 8.41 -6.34 -8.17
N GLN A 10 8.44 -5.83 -6.94
CA GLN A 10 8.49 -6.64 -5.73
C GLN A 10 7.20 -7.45 -5.52
N TYR A 11 6.06 -6.89 -5.92
CA TYR A 11 4.73 -7.48 -5.76
C TYR A 11 4.13 -7.84 -7.13
N GLU A 12 4.92 -8.47 -7.99
CA GLU A 12 4.51 -8.84 -9.36
C GLU A 12 3.32 -9.81 -9.39
N ASP A 13 3.09 -10.56 -8.30
CA ASP A 13 1.98 -11.48 -8.12
C ASP A 13 0.70 -10.79 -7.60
N GLN A 14 0.79 -9.51 -7.24
CA GLN A 14 -0.33 -8.71 -6.76
C GLN A 14 -0.82 -7.75 -7.83
N ALA A 15 -2.13 -7.56 -7.93
CA ALA A 15 -2.74 -6.65 -8.90
C ALA A 15 -2.75 -5.19 -8.40
N PHE A 16 -1.64 -4.70 -7.85
CA PHE A 16 -1.52 -3.33 -7.39
C PHE A 16 -1.61 -2.33 -8.55
N SER A 17 -2.38 -1.27 -8.36
CA SER A 17 -2.36 -0.15 -9.29
C SER A 17 -1.09 0.68 -9.10
N TYR A 18 -0.75 1.49 -10.10
CA TYR A 18 0.35 2.45 -9.95
C TYR A 18 0.08 3.46 -8.83
N THR A 19 -1.19 3.82 -8.59
CA THR A 19 -1.58 4.69 -7.48
C THR A 19 -1.29 4.06 -6.13
N ASP A 20 -1.56 2.76 -5.96
CA ASP A 20 -1.21 2.01 -4.74
C ASP A 20 0.29 2.05 -4.49
N ALA A 21 1.09 1.76 -5.53
CA ALA A 21 2.54 1.75 -5.43
C ALA A 21 3.12 3.13 -5.06
N VAL A 22 2.60 4.21 -5.64
CA VAL A 22 2.98 5.58 -5.26
C VAL A 22 2.58 5.89 -3.81
N SER A 23 1.38 5.51 -3.39
CA SER A 23 0.94 5.66 -1.99
C SER A 23 1.86 4.92 -1.04
N PHE A 24 2.22 3.67 -1.34
CA PHE A 24 3.13 2.86 -0.52
C PHE A 24 4.53 3.47 -0.45
N ALA A 25 5.05 3.99 -1.57
CA ALA A 25 6.34 4.67 -1.62
C ALA A 25 6.37 5.91 -0.71
N VAL A 26 5.35 6.76 -0.78
CA VAL A 26 5.22 7.95 0.08
C VAL A 26 5.11 7.54 1.54
N MET A 27 4.27 6.56 1.86
CA MET A 27 4.08 6.11 3.23
C MET A 27 5.38 5.55 3.83
N LYS A 28 6.13 4.73 3.08
CA LYS A 28 7.46 4.23 3.50
C LYS A 28 8.45 5.37 3.71
N GLN A 29 8.50 6.34 2.79
CA GLN A 29 9.43 7.48 2.88
C GLN A 29 9.20 8.33 4.14
N TYR A 30 7.94 8.51 4.54
CA TYR A 30 7.57 9.33 5.70
C TYR A 30 7.30 8.52 6.99
N GLY A 31 7.49 7.20 6.97
CA GLY A 31 7.24 6.34 8.12
C GLY A 31 5.76 6.26 8.53
N ILE A 32 4.84 6.45 7.59
CA ILE A 32 3.40 6.35 7.83
C ILE A 32 3.00 4.87 7.81
N THR A 33 2.37 4.40 8.89
CA THR A 33 1.99 3.00 9.05
C THR A 33 0.49 2.74 8.92
N GLN A 34 -0.33 3.79 8.95
CA GLN A 34 -1.78 3.72 8.93
C GLN A 34 -2.34 4.38 7.66
N ALA A 35 -3.26 3.70 6.97
CA ALA A 35 -3.98 4.20 5.82
C ALA A 35 -5.48 4.32 6.13
N PHE A 36 -6.04 5.50 5.90
CA PHE A 36 -7.48 5.67 5.86
C PHE A 36 -7.99 5.19 4.49
N SER A 37 -8.27 3.90 4.40
CA SER A 37 -8.65 3.22 3.17
C SER A 37 -9.50 2.00 3.50
N PHE A 38 -10.28 1.55 2.52
CA PHE A 38 -11.01 0.28 2.57
C PHE A 38 -10.35 -0.80 1.71
N ASP A 39 -9.27 -0.44 1.01
CA ASP A 39 -8.55 -1.33 0.11
C ASP A 39 -7.59 -2.26 0.86
N GLN A 40 -7.78 -3.58 0.68
CA GLN A 40 -6.97 -4.61 1.32
C GLN A 40 -5.53 -4.64 0.81
N TYR A 41 -5.22 -4.05 -0.35
CA TYR A 41 -3.85 -4.00 -0.86
C TYR A 41 -2.89 -3.24 0.06
N PHE A 42 -3.39 -2.27 0.84
CA PHE A 42 -2.61 -1.62 1.88
C PHE A 42 -2.19 -2.60 2.98
N VAL A 43 -3.05 -3.56 3.31
CA VAL A 43 -2.73 -4.63 4.28
C VAL A 43 -1.68 -5.57 3.70
N THR A 44 -1.83 -5.98 2.44
CA THR A 44 -0.82 -6.80 1.73
C THR A 44 0.56 -6.13 1.70
N ALA A 45 0.59 -4.80 1.53
CA ALA A 45 1.81 -4.01 1.55
C ALA A 45 2.36 -3.70 2.97
N GLY A 46 1.69 -4.18 4.03
CA GLY A 46 2.14 -4.08 5.42
C GLY A 46 1.60 -2.88 6.21
N PHE A 47 0.60 -2.16 5.70
CA PHE A 47 -0.03 -1.03 6.38
C PHE A 47 -1.28 -1.45 7.15
N SER A 48 -1.59 -0.70 8.21
CA SER A 48 -2.84 -0.87 8.97
C SER A 48 -3.95 -0.01 8.39
N LEU A 49 -5.14 -0.56 8.21
CA LEU A 49 -6.31 0.21 7.82
C LEU A 49 -6.94 0.91 9.03
N VAL A 50 -7.42 2.13 8.81
CA VAL A 50 -8.24 2.89 9.76
C VAL A 50 -9.58 3.18 9.07
N PRO A 51 -10.74 2.89 9.71
CA PRO A 51 -10.94 2.47 11.10
C PRO A 51 -10.62 0.99 11.41
N GLY A 52 -10.22 0.21 10.41
CA GLY A 52 -9.94 -1.22 10.51
C GLY A 52 -10.47 -1.94 9.28
N THR A 53 -10.17 -3.23 9.13
CA THR A 53 -10.83 -4.06 8.12
C THR A 53 -12.32 -4.11 8.42
N PRO A 54 -13.21 -3.86 7.41
CA PRO A 54 -14.63 -4.08 7.60
C PRO A 54 -14.83 -5.52 8.11
N HIS A 55 -15.61 -5.69 9.18
CA HIS A 55 -16.07 -7.01 9.59
C HIS A 55 -16.72 -7.66 8.35
N GLN A 56 -16.16 -8.79 7.91
CA GLN A 56 -16.75 -9.61 6.85
C GLN A 56 -18.21 -9.93 7.17
#